data_AF-A0A1Z9BGH9-F1
#
_entry.id   AF-A0A1Z9BGH9-F1
#
_cell.length_a   1.000
_cell.length_b   1.000
_cell.length_c   1.000
_cell.angle_alpha   90.00
_cell.angle_beta   90.00
_cell.angle_gamma   90.00
#
_symmetry.space_group_name_H-M   'P 1'
#
loop_
_entity.id
_entity.type
_entity.pdbx_description
1 polymer ?
#
loop_
_entity_poly.entity_id
_entity_poly.type
_entity_poly.pdbx_seq_one_letter_code
_entity_poly.pdbx_strand_id
1 'polypeptide(L)'
;LLEKISKVAAAAHTPFVAAAEPALFDMKSFTDLGTPRDLSKIFESAELITWKAFRDSEDSRYTTLVLPRYAARLPYGENTVPVESFAFEEDVDGKDHSKYLWGNSCYQLGLRITDAFAKYGWTSAIRGVEGGGKVEGMTAHTFKTDEGDIVLKCPTEVLITDRREKELNDLGFIAIVNSKGSNFAAFFGGQTVNKPKVYNKDNANANAELSSRLPYMLAASRFAHYIKVIMRDKIGSFQTRGTVETYLNTWISDYVCLNDSAPQETKARLPLGNARVDVTDVPGKPGVYQAIVFIRPHFQMEELTASIRLVAELPPPAA
;
A
#
# COMPACT_ATOMS: atom_id res chain seq x y z
N LEU A 1 13.50 -3.22 -16.05
CA LEU A 1 12.39 -2.26 -16.22
C LEU A 1 12.09 -1.51 -14.91
N LEU A 2 11.80 -2.22 -13.82
CA LEU A 2 11.44 -1.62 -12.53
C LEU A 2 12.45 -0.58 -12.04
N GLU A 3 13.76 -0.85 -12.12
CA GLU A 3 14.80 0.12 -11.74
C GLU A 3 14.75 1.44 -12.54
N LYS A 4 14.35 1.39 -13.81
CA LYS A 4 14.24 2.59 -14.65
C LYS A 4 12.97 3.36 -14.32
N ILE A 5 11.85 2.65 -14.15
CA ILE A 5 10.57 3.26 -13.77
C ILE A 5 10.66 3.86 -12.37
N SER A 6 11.32 3.20 -11.42
CA SER A 6 11.48 3.69 -10.05
C SER A 6 12.23 5.02 -10.03
N LYS A 7 13.25 5.20 -10.87
CA LYS A 7 13.97 6.49 -11.02
C LYS A 7 13.04 7.60 -11.53
N VAL A 8 12.19 7.30 -12.51
CA VAL A 8 11.19 8.26 -13.02
C VAL A 8 10.16 8.58 -11.95
N ALA A 9 9.64 7.56 -11.26
CA ALA A 9 8.67 7.68 -10.18
C ALA A 9 9.21 8.51 -9.00
N ALA A 10 10.47 8.29 -8.62
CA ALA A 10 11.16 9.04 -7.58
C ALA A 10 11.36 10.52 -7.98
N ALA A 11 11.82 10.77 -9.21
CA ALA A 11 12.03 12.12 -9.71
C ALA A 11 10.72 12.93 -9.86
N ALA A 12 9.62 12.26 -10.21
CA ALA A 12 8.31 12.88 -10.35
C ALA A 12 7.51 12.94 -9.04
N HIS A 13 8.00 12.30 -7.97
CA HIS A 13 7.21 12.04 -6.75
C HIS A 13 5.86 11.38 -7.08
N THR A 14 5.88 10.31 -7.85
CA THR A 14 4.67 9.57 -8.25
C THR A 14 4.90 8.07 -8.05
N PRO A 15 4.54 7.50 -6.88
CA PRO A 15 4.69 6.06 -6.64
C PRO A 15 4.08 5.21 -7.75
N PHE A 16 4.85 4.26 -8.26
CA PHE A 16 4.47 3.31 -9.29
C PHE A 16 3.91 2.04 -8.65
N VAL A 17 2.71 1.64 -9.07
CA VAL A 17 2.01 0.45 -8.58
C VAL A 17 1.82 -0.52 -9.74
N ALA A 18 2.24 -1.77 -9.55
CA ALA A 18 2.04 -2.86 -10.50
C ALA A 18 1.66 -4.16 -9.78
N ALA A 19 1.42 -5.24 -10.52
CA ALA A 19 1.28 -6.58 -9.94
C ALA A 19 2.57 -7.38 -10.01
N ALA A 20 2.79 -8.23 -9.00
CA ALA A 20 3.78 -9.29 -9.07
C ALA A 20 3.21 -10.49 -9.85
N GLU A 21 4.07 -11.23 -10.53
CA GLU A 21 3.73 -12.47 -11.22
C GLU A 21 4.19 -13.68 -10.38
N PRO A 22 3.50 -14.85 -10.41
CA PRO A 22 3.87 -16.02 -9.61
C PRO A 22 5.32 -16.47 -9.82
N ALA A 23 5.85 -16.28 -11.04
CA ALA A 23 7.22 -16.64 -11.39
C ALA A 23 8.28 -15.93 -10.53
N LEU A 24 7.96 -14.76 -9.95
CA LEU A 24 8.87 -14.08 -9.01
C LEU A 24 9.09 -14.88 -7.72
N PHE A 25 8.15 -15.75 -7.37
CA PHE A 25 8.21 -16.65 -6.23
C PHE A 25 8.62 -18.07 -6.63
N ASP A 26 9.15 -18.27 -7.84
CA ASP A 26 9.42 -19.60 -8.42
C ASP A 26 8.16 -20.49 -8.46
N MET A 27 7.00 -19.87 -8.74
CA MET A 27 5.70 -20.55 -8.84
C MET A 27 5.11 -20.40 -10.23
N LYS A 28 4.32 -21.40 -10.65
CA LYS A 28 3.54 -21.32 -11.89
C LYS A 28 2.23 -20.56 -11.68
N SER A 29 1.68 -20.61 -10.47
CA SER A 29 0.40 -20.02 -10.11
C SER A 29 0.41 -19.55 -8.65
N PHE A 30 -0.35 -18.50 -8.34
CA PHE A 30 -0.56 -18.08 -6.95
C PHE A 30 -1.34 -19.11 -6.13
N THR A 31 -1.96 -20.11 -6.74
CA THR A 31 -2.54 -21.26 -6.02
C THR A 31 -1.49 -22.03 -5.23
N ASP A 32 -0.22 -22.00 -5.66
CA ASP A 32 0.89 -22.70 -5.01
C ASP A 32 1.47 -21.90 -3.83
N LEU A 33 0.95 -20.70 -3.55
CA LEU A 33 1.42 -19.81 -2.48
C LEU A 33 1.33 -20.45 -1.08
N GLY A 34 0.43 -21.42 -0.90
CA GLY A 34 0.29 -22.19 0.33
C GLY A 34 1.43 -23.18 0.57
N THR A 35 2.12 -23.62 -0.48
CA THR A 35 3.04 -24.76 -0.47
C THR A 35 4.36 -24.51 0.28
N PRO A 36 5.12 -23.42 0.04
CA PRO A 36 6.44 -23.24 0.67
C PRO A 36 6.29 -22.85 2.13
N ARG A 37 6.89 -23.58 3.07
CA ARG A 37 6.76 -23.28 4.51
C ARG A 37 7.17 -21.84 4.90
N ASP A 38 8.09 -21.24 4.15
CA ASP A 38 8.66 -19.91 4.39
C ASP A 38 8.95 -19.25 3.04
N LEU A 39 8.25 -18.14 2.75
CA LEU A 39 8.43 -17.40 1.49
C LEU A 39 9.77 -16.66 1.42
N SER A 40 10.36 -16.31 2.55
CA SER A 40 11.61 -15.52 2.57
C SER A 40 12.78 -16.27 1.96
N LYS A 41 12.83 -17.60 2.15
CA LYS A 41 13.87 -18.49 1.62
C LYS A 41 13.93 -18.51 0.10
N ILE A 42 12.81 -18.29 -0.58
CA ILE A 42 12.76 -18.24 -2.05
C ILE A 42 13.67 -17.10 -2.55
N PHE A 43 13.64 -15.96 -1.85
CA PHE A 43 14.42 -14.77 -2.20
C PHE A 43 15.90 -14.82 -1.78
N GLU A 44 16.31 -15.85 -1.03
CA GLU A 44 17.71 -16.07 -0.67
C GLU A 44 18.55 -16.62 -1.85
N SER A 45 17.90 -17.20 -2.86
CA SER A 45 18.55 -17.75 -4.07
C SER A 45 19.49 -16.74 -4.74
N ALA A 46 20.58 -17.26 -5.33
CA ALA A 46 21.54 -16.47 -6.11
C ALA A 46 20.90 -15.91 -7.39
N GLU A 47 19.87 -16.54 -7.91
CA GLU A 47 19.13 -16.09 -9.10
C GLU A 47 18.45 -14.73 -8.87
N LEU A 48 18.11 -14.42 -7.62
CA LEU A 48 17.41 -13.19 -7.21
C LEU A 48 18.36 -12.11 -6.67
N ILE A 49 19.67 -12.18 -6.95
CA ILE A 49 20.64 -11.16 -6.54
C ILE A 49 20.27 -9.77 -7.09
N THR A 50 19.84 -9.69 -8.35
CA THR A 50 19.43 -8.44 -8.99
C THR A 50 18.16 -7.87 -8.36
N TRP A 51 17.20 -8.73 -7.99
CA TRP A 51 16.01 -8.34 -7.25
C TRP A 51 16.36 -7.79 -5.85
N LYS A 52 17.24 -8.47 -5.12
CA LYS A 52 17.73 -8.01 -3.81
C LYS A 52 18.41 -6.65 -3.91
N ALA A 53 19.31 -6.49 -4.87
CA ALA A 53 19.99 -5.21 -5.11
C ALA A 53 18.99 -4.08 -5.45
N PHE A 54 17.94 -4.39 -6.21
CA PHE A 54 16.86 -3.43 -6.47
C PHE A 54 16.12 -3.04 -5.18
N ARG A 55 15.75 -4.00 -4.32
CA ARG A 55 15.09 -3.72 -3.03
C ARG A 55 15.94 -2.87 -2.09
N ASP A 56 17.27 -3.00 -2.16
CA ASP A 56 18.20 -2.22 -1.34
C ASP A 56 18.40 -0.77 -1.83
N SER A 57 17.96 -0.46 -3.07
CA SER A 57 18.03 0.88 -3.65
C SER A 57 17.00 1.83 -3.03
N GLU A 58 17.32 3.12 -2.92
CA GLU A 58 16.39 4.11 -2.35
C GLU A 58 15.17 4.36 -3.24
N ASP A 59 15.35 4.32 -4.56
CA ASP A 59 14.25 4.53 -5.53
C ASP A 59 13.18 3.43 -5.47
N SER A 60 13.52 2.24 -4.96
CA SER A 60 12.55 1.14 -4.81
C SER A 60 11.39 1.49 -3.86
N ARG A 61 11.53 2.53 -3.02
CA ARG A 61 10.45 3.09 -2.18
C ARG A 61 9.29 3.65 -3.01
N TYR A 62 9.54 3.99 -4.27
CA TYR A 62 8.53 4.47 -5.20
C TYR A 62 7.93 3.33 -6.04
N THR A 63 8.21 2.07 -5.74
CA THR A 63 7.65 0.91 -6.43
C THR A 63 6.88 0.03 -5.46
N THR A 64 5.64 -0.30 -5.79
CA THR A 64 4.80 -1.23 -5.04
C THR A 64 4.31 -2.33 -5.96
N LEU A 65 4.40 -3.57 -5.49
CA LEU A 65 3.88 -4.74 -6.19
C LEU A 65 2.73 -5.37 -5.41
N VAL A 66 1.63 -5.62 -6.11
CA VAL A 66 0.38 -6.14 -5.56
C VAL A 66 0.14 -7.57 -6.06
N LEU A 67 -0.40 -8.44 -5.21
CA LEU A 67 -0.81 -9.80 -5.57
C LEU A 67 -1.97 -10.29 -4.67
N PRO A 68 -2.63 -11.41 -4.97
CA PRO A 68 -2.70 -12.10 -6.27
C PRO A 68 -3.62 -11.34 -7.22
N ARG A 69 -3.99 -11.92 -8.37
CA ARG A 69 -5.04 -11.39 -9.27
C ARG A 69 -6.44 -11.65 -8.67
N TYR A 70 -7.45 -10.96 -9.21
CA TYR A 70 -8.85 -11.12 -8.81
C TYR A 70 -9.74 -11.47 -10.00
N ALA A 71 -10.87 -12.15 -9.77
CA ALA A 71 -11.82 -12.49 -10.82
C ALA A 71 -12.50 -11.20 -11.33
N ALA A 72 -12.20 -10.82 -12.57
CA ALA A 72 -12.61 -9.52 -13.14
C ALA A 72 -14.11 -9.44 -13.44
N ARG A 73 -14.73 -10.59 -13.73
CA ARG A 73 -16.16 -10.71 -14.01
C ARG A 73 -16.67 -12.09 -13.60
N LEU A 74 -17.98 -12.21 -13.46
CA LEU A 74 -18.65 -13.51 -13.38
C LEU A 74 -18.53 -14.24 -14.74
N PRO A 75 -18.39 -15.59 -14.73
CA PRO A 75 -18.57 -16.41 -15.91
C PRO A 75 -19.94 -16.21 -16.56
N TYR A 76 -20.01 -16.26 -17.88
CA TYR A 76 -21.27 -16.22 -18.60
C TYR A 76 -22.02 -17.53 -18.46
N GLY A 77 -23.33 -17.44 -18.30
CA GLY A 77 -24.21 -18.60 -18.13
C GLY A 77 -25.63 -18.15 -17.79
N GLU A 78 -26.60 -19.03 -18.02
CA GLU A 78 -28.03 -18.75 -17.83
C GLU A 78 -28.34 -18.34 -16.39
N ASN A 79 -27.67 -18.98 -15.43
CA ASN A 79 -27.86 -18.74 -13.98
C ASN A 79 -26.98 -17.61 -13.42
N THR A 80 -26.02 -17.09 -14.20
CA THR A 80 -25.05 -16.08 -13.77
C THR A 80 -25.23 -14.79 -14.57
N VAL A 81 -24.55 -14.68 -15.71
CA VAL A 81 -24.62 -13.54 -16.63
C VAL A 81 -25.04 -14.08 -18.00
N PRO A 82 -26.33 -14.03 -18.35
CA PRO A 82 -26.79 -14.54 -19.63
C PRO A 82 -26.33 -13.64 -20.79
N VAL A 83 -26.02 -14.27 -21.93
CA VAL A 83 -25.70 -13.55 -23.17
C VAL A 83 -27.00 -13.33 -23.95
N GLU A 84 -27.28 -12.08 -24.33
CA GLU A 84 -28.55 -11.71 -24.99
C GLU A 84 -28.71 -12.31 -26.40
N SER A 85 -27.61 -12.51 -27.12
CA SER A 85 -27.64 -12.88 -28.54
C SER A 85 -27.84 -14.37 -28.80
N PHE A 86 -27.38 -15.24 -27.91
CA PHE A 86 -27.49 -16.69 -28.03
C PHE A 86 -27.27 -17.37 -26.68
N ALA A 87 -27.78 -18.59 -26.54
CA ALA A 87 -27.54 -19.42 -25.36
C ALA A 87 -26.04 -19.79 -25.28
N PHE A 88 -25.33 -19.14 -24.36
CA PHE A 88 -23.91 -19.37 -24.12
C PHE A 88 -23.69 -19.76 -22.66
N GLU A 89 -23.01 -20.88 -22.47
CA GLU A 89 -22.51 -21.33 -21.19
C GLU A 89 -20.98 -21.34 -21.26
N GLU A 90 -20.35 -20.53 -20.41
CA GLU A 90 -18.89 -20.53 -20.31
C GLU A 90 -18.45 -21.79 -19.57
N ASP A 91 -17.52 -22.54 -20.17
CA ASP A 91 -16.97 -23.75 -19.55
C ASP A 91 -16.12 -23.37 -18.33
N VAL A 92 -16.76 -23.23 -17.16
CA VAL A 92 -16.14 -22.93 -15.87
C VAL A 92 -16.72 -23.85 -14.80
N ASP A 93 -15.88 -24.72 -14.24
CA ASP A 93 -16.28 -25.74 -13.27
C ASP A 93 -16.05 -25.34 -11.79
N GLY A 94 -15.52 -24.13 -11.55
CA GLY A 94 -15.12 -23.66 -10.21
C GLY A 94 -13.79 -24.19 -9.69
N LYS A 95 -13.27 -25.27 -10.28
CA LYS A 95 -12.04 -25.93 -9.82
C LYS A 95 -10.83 -25.41 -10.58
N ASP A 96 -10.90 -25.35 -11.90
CA ASP A 96 -9.80 -24.90 -12.73
C ASP A 96 -9.70 -23.37 -12.74
N HIS A 97 -8.57 -22.86 -12.26
CA HIS A 97 -8.31 -21.42 -12.20
C HIS A 97 -8.08 -20.84 -13.60
N SER A 98 -7.59 -21.62 -14.57
CA SER A 98 -7.25 -21.12 -15.91
C SER A 98 -8.49 -20.68 -16.72
N LYS A 99 -9.67 -21.18 -16.36
CA LYS A 99 -10.96 -20.89 -16.99
C LYS A 99 -11.57 -19.54 -16.58
N TYR A 100 -11.04 -18.90 -15.54
CA TYR A 100 -11.52 -17.60 -15.07
C TYR A 100 -10.76 -16.45 -15.71
N LEU A 101 -11.47 -15.34 -15.95
CA LEU A 101 -10.83 -14.08 -16.34
C LEU A 101 -10.24 -13.37 -15.12
N TRP A 102 -8.92 -13.49 -14.95
CA TRP A 102 -8.18 -12.84 -13.87
C TRP A 102 -7.71 -11.43 -14.25
N GLY A 103 -8.13 -10.46 -13.45
CA GLY A 103 -7.74 -9.05 -13.53
C GLY A 103 -6.60 -8.71 -12.58
N ASN A 104 -5.81 -7.70 -12.96
CA ASN A 104 -4.69 -7.23 -12.16
C ASN A 104 -5.16 -6.43 -10.92
N SER A 105 -4.80 -6.89 -9.72
CA SER A 105 -5.19 -6.26 -8.45
C SER A 105 -4.57 -4.88 -8.20
N CYS A 106 -3.59 -4.43 -9.00
CA CYS A 106 -3.12 -3.05 -8.96
C CYS A 106 -4.25 -2.06 -9.24
N TYR A 107 -5.24 -2.43 -10.07
CA TYR A 107 -6.41 -1.59 -10.32
C TYR A 107 -7.29 -1.45 -9.08
N GLN A 108 -7.43 -2.52 -8.27
CA GLN A 108 -8.19 -2.44 -7.01
C GLN A 108 -7.50 -1.52 -6.00
N LEU A 109 -6.17 -1.60 -5.89
CA LEU A 109 -5.41 -0.66 -5.06
C LEU A 109 -5.51 0.78 -5.60
N GLY A 110 -5.44 0.95 -6.92
CA GLY A 110 -5.67 2.23 -7.59
C GLY A 110 -7.04 2.83 -7.24
N LEU A 111 -8.10 2.02 -7.26
CA LEU A 111 -9.43 2.44 -6.85
C LEU A 111 -9.48 2.88 -5.38
N ARG A 112 -8.77 2.20 -4.46
CA ARG A 112 -8.67 2.65 -3.05
C ARG A 112 -7.93 3.98 -2.93
N ILE A 113 -6.85 4.18 -3.70
CA ILE A 113 -6.11 5.45 -3.73
C ILE A 113 -7.00 6.60 -4.22
N THR A 114 -7.75 6.39 -5.31
CA THR A 114 -8.66 7.42 -5.85
C THR A 114 -9.85 7.68 -4.92
N ASP A 115 -10.39 6.66 -4.28
CA ASP A 115 -11.48 6.79 -3.31
C ASP A 115 -11.04 7.58 -2.06
N ALA A 116 -9.86 7.28 -1.52
CA ALA A 116 -9.27 8.04 -0.43
C ALA A 116 -9.09 9.52 -0.79
N PHE A 117 -8.56 9.78 -2.00
CA PHE A 117 -8.42 11.15 -2.49
C PHE A 117 -9.76 11.87 -2.63
N ALA A 118 -10.78 11.20 -3.19
CA ALA A 118 -12.11 11.77 -3.38
C ALA A 118 -12.79 12.10 -2.04
N LYS A 119 -12.62 11.25 -1.02
CA LYS A 119 -13.24 11.42 0.31
C LYS A 119 -12.50 12.45 1.18
N TYR A 120 -11.17 12.38 1.21
CA TYR A 120 -10.36 13.09 2.20
C TYR A 120 -9.43 14.15 1.61
N GLY A 121 -9.26 14.20 0.29
CA GLY A 121 -8.26 15.04 -0.39
C GLY A 121 -6.82 14.48 -0.31
N TRP A 122 -6.66 13.31 0.31
CA TRP A 122 -5.38 12.65 0.56
C TRP A 122 -5.47 11.15 0.30
N THR A 123 -4.33 10.55 0.00
CA THR A 123 -4.22 9.16 -0.50
C THR A 123 -3.64 8.20 0.54
N SER A 124 -3.73 8.54 1.84
CA SER A 124 -3.14 7.75 2.93
C SER A 124 -4.08 6.68 3.51
N ALA A 125 -5.39 6.88 3.40
CA ALA A 125 -6.43 5.97 3.92
C ALA A 125 -6.77 4.86 2.90
N ILE A 126 -5.80 3.96 2.66
CA ILE A 126 -5.89 2.92 1.61
C ILE A 126 -5.67 1.49 2.13
N ARG A 127 -5.62 1.29 3.45
CA ARG A 127 -5.29 -0.01 4.06
C ARG A 127 -6.09 -0.30 5.32
N GLY A 128 -6.20 -1.57 5.68
CA GLY A 128 -7.06 -2.08 6.73
C GLY A 128 -8.53 -2.11 6.33
N VAL A 129 -9.32 -2.97 6.97
CA VAL A 129 -10.76 -3.11 6.68
C VAL A 129 -11.49 -1.80 6.99
N GLU A 130 -11.22 -1.21 8.16
CA GLU A 130 -11.82 0.06 8.59
C GLU A 130 -11.03 1.29 8.11
N GLY A 131 -9.82 1.08 7.57
CA GLY A 131 -8.92 2.17 7.18
C GLY A 131 -8.88 2.52 5.69
N GLY A 132 -9.89 2.07 4.94
CA GLY A 132 -10.05 2.39 3.52
C GLY A 132 -9.42 1.37 2.56
N GLY A 133 -8.88 0.26 3.09
CA GLY A 133 -8.34 -0.84 2.28
C GLY A 133 -9.38 -1.88 1.83
N LYS A 134 -10.60 -1.83 2.36
CA LYS A 134 -11.68 -2.77 2.02
C LYS A 134 -12.13 -2.58 0.57
N VAL A 135 -12.21 -3.67 -0.19
CA VAL A 135 -12.74 -3.78 -1.56
C VAL A 135 -14.06 -4.54 -1.51
N GLU A 136 -15.15 -3.88 -1.87
CA GLU A 136 -16.50 -4.43 -1.86
C GLU A 136 -16.96 -4.81 -3.27
N GLY A 137 -17.95 -5.71 -3.36
CA GLY A 137 -18.55 -6.10 -4.64
C GLY A 137 -17.62 -6.96 -5.50
N MET A 138 -16.77 -7.77 -4.89
CA MET A 138 -15.93 -8.71 -5.61
C MET A 138 -16.80 -9.78 -6.28
N THR A 139 -16.35 -10.27 -7.44
CA THR A 139 -17.01 -11.34 -8.19
C THR A 139 -17.24 -12.58 -7.31
N ALA A 140 -18.51 -12.93 -7.11
CA ALA A 140 -18.90 -14.04 -6.24
C ALA A 140 -19.55 -15.17 -7.06
N HIS A 141 -18.71 -16.03 -7.67
CA HIS A 141 -19.20 -17.18 -8.43
C HIS A 141 -19.42 -18.39 -7.52
N THR A 142 -20.65 -18.88 -7.46
CA THR A 142 -20.99 -20.11 -6.74
C THR A 142 -21.08 -21.28 -7.71
N PHE A 143 -20.58 -22.44 -7.31
CA PHE A 143 -20.64 -23.66 -8.11
C PHE A 143 -20.99 -24.86 -7.23
N LYS A 144 -21.55 -25.90 -7.84
CA LYS A 144 -21.86 -27.16 -7.15
C LYS A 144 -20.62 -28.06 -7.13
N THR A 145 -20.29 -28.61 -5.98
CA THR A 145 -19.22 -29.60 -5.81
C THR A 145 -19.72 -31.00 -6.22
N ASP A 146 -18.79 -31.95 -6.33
CA ASP A 146 -19.12 -33.36 -6.65
C ASP A 146 -19.98 -34.00 -5.54
N GLU A 147 -19.91 -33.46 -4.32
CA GLU A 147 -20.68 -33.88 -3.15
C GLU A 147 -22.08 -33.22 -3.10
N GLY A 148 -22.38 -32.31 -4.03
CA GLY A 148 -23.67 -31.62 -4.14
C GLY A 148 -23.77 -30.29 -3.40
N ASP A 149 -22.72 -29.90 -2.66
CA ASP A 149 -22.69 -28.63 -1.92
C ASP A 149 -22.50 -27.44 -2.84
N ILE A 150 -23.11 -26.30 -2.50
CA ILE A 150 -22.90 -25.03 -3.19
C ILE A 150 -21.77 -24.29 -2.48
N VAL A 151 -20.65 -24.10 -3.19
CA VAL A 151 -19.46 -23.44 -2.66
C VAL A 151 -19.17 -22.15 -3.44
N LEU A 152 -18.78 -21.11 -2.71
CA LEU A 152 -18.29 -19.87 -3.27
C LEU A 152 -16.83 -20.03 -3.73
N LYS A 153 -16.57 -19.79 -5.01
CA LYS A 153 -15.20 -19.63 -5.52
C LYS A 153 -14.55 -18.39 -4.89
N CYS A 154 -13.31 -18.52 -4.47
CA CYS A 154 -12.52 -17.39 -3.98
C CYS A 154 -12.46 -16.28 -5.05
N PRO A 155 -12.87 -15.05 -4.75
CA PRO A 155 -12.78 -13.92 -5.68
C PRO A 155 -11.34 -13.52 -6.05
N THR A 156 -10.35 -13.94 -5.26
CA THR A 156 -8.91 -13.84 -5.54
C THR A 156 -8.36 -15.22 -5.93
N GLU A 157 -7.27 -15.28 -6.69
CA GLU A 157 -6.70 -16.56 -7.17
C GLU A 157 -6.39 -17.55 -6.05
N VAL A 158 -6.07 -17.03 -4.86
CA VAL A 158 -5.78 -17.83 -3.67
C VAL A 158 -6.31 -17.15 -2.42
N LEU A 159 -6.68 -17.95 -1.42
CA LEU A 159 -6.99 -17.47 -0.08
C LEU A 159 -5.68 -17.29 0.70
N ILE A 160 -5.43 -16.08 1.20
CA ILE A 160 -4.23 -15.74 1.96
C ILE A 160 -4.59 -15.70 3.44
N THR A 161 -3.81 -16.38 4.28
CA THR A 161 -3.94 -16.32 5.74
C THR A 161 -3.18 -15.13 6.31
N ASP A 162 -3.52 -14.67 7.50
CA ASP A 162 -2.87 -13.52 8.16
C ASP A 162 -1.34 -13.69 8.25
N ARG A 163 -0.89 -14.92 8.56
CA ARG A 163 0.55 -15.24 8.56
C ARG A 163 1.19 -15.00 7.20
N ARG A 164 0.53 -15.44 6.11
CA ARG A 164 1.03 -15.26 4.74
C ARG A 164 0.98 -13.82 4.29
N GLU A 165 -0.05 -13.08 4.68
CA GLU A 165 -0.15 -11.65 4.46
C GLU A 165 1.07 -10.96 5.07
N LYS A 166 1.38 -11.24 6.34
CA LYS A 166 2.56 -10.68 7.01
C LYS A 166 3.88 -11.07 6.32
N GLU A 167 4.06 -12.34 5.96
CA GLU A 167 5.26 -12.78 5.23
C GLU A 167 5.44 -12.03 3.89
N LEU A 168 4.36 -11.82 3.13
CA LEU A 168 4.39 -11.04 1.88
C LEU A 168 4.69 -9.57 2.12
N ASN A 169 4.09 -9.01 3.18
CA ASN A 169 4.26 -7.62 3.61
C ASN A 169 5.73 -7.34 3.97
N ASP A 170 6.36 -8.22 4.77
CA ASP A 170 7.79 -8.16 5.12
C ASP A 170 8.71 -8.31 3.88
N LEU A 171 8.23 -9.03 2.85
CA LEU A 171 8.90 -9.17 1.57
C LEU A 171 8.68 -8.00 0.60
N GLY A 172 7.96 -6.95 1.00
CA GLY A 172 7.75 -5.74 0.21
C GLY A 172 6.63 -5.86 -0.83
N PHE A 173 5.65 -6.75 -0.58
CA PHE A 173 4.48 -6.93 -1.41
C PHE A 173 3.20 -6.53 -0.66
N ILE A 174 2.21 -6.07 -1.42
CA ILE A 174 0.85 -5.82 -0.90
C ILE A 174 -0.06 -6.96 -1.35
N ALA A 175 -0.68 -7.65 -0.40
CA ALA A 175 -1.64 -8.70 -0.68
C ALA A 175 -3.08 -8.16 -0.66
N ILE A 176 -3.89 -8.49 -1.68
CA ILE A 176 -5.35 -8.42 -1.58
C ILE A 176 -5.85 -9.70 -0.92
N VAL A 177 -6.40 -9.58 0.29
CA VAL A 177 -6.84 -10.71 1.09
C VAL A 177 -8.35 -10.80 1.06
N ASN A 178 -8.88 -11.86 0.47
CA ASN A 178 -10.31 -12.12 0.46
C ASN A 178 -10.81 -12.60 1.83
N SER A 179 -11.96 -12.10 2.26
CA SER A 179 -12.63 -12.63 3.45
C SER A 179 -13.41 -13.90 3.10
N LYS A 180 -13.10 -14.99 3.80
CA LYS A 180 -13.62 -16.34 3.52
C LYS A 180 -15.16 -16.35 3.53
N GLY A 181 -15.76 -16.86 2.46
CA GLY A 181 -17.22 -16.99 2.33
C GLY A 181 -17.95 -15.67 2.07
N SER A 182 -17.22 -14.59 1.79
CA SER A 182 -17.81 -13.28 1.48
C SER A 182 -17.31 -12.75 0.15
N ASN A 183 -18.00 -11.74 -0.37
CA ASN A 183 -17.69 -11.06 -1.63
C ASN A 183 -16.89 -9.76 -1.40
N PHE A 184 -16.10 -9.69 -0.34
CA PHE A 184 -15.21 -8.56 -0.06
C PHE A 184 -13.80 -9.02 0.23
N ALA A 185 -12.84 -8.18 -0.14
CA ALA A 185 -11.44 -8.34 0.17
C ALA A 185 -10.90 -7.09 0.86
N ALA A 186 -9.67 -7.13 1.37
CA ALA A 186 -9.01 -5.95 1.91
C ALA A 186 -7.50 -5.99 1.66
N PHE A 187 -6.92 -4.80 1.52
CA PHE A 187 -5.48 -4.59 1.63
C PHE A 187 -5.16 -4.30 3.09
N PHE A 188 -4.43 -5.20 3.76
CA PHE A 188 -4.00 -5.00 5.14
C PHE A 188 -2.65 -4.31 5.21
N GLY A 189 -1.70 -4.75 4.41
CA GLY A 189 -0.38 -4.14 4.27
C GLY A 189 -0.35 -2.82 3.49
N GLY A 190 0.85 -2.27 3.42
CA GLY A 190 1.11 -1.00 2.74
C GLY A 190 2.57 -0.85 2.34
N GLN A 191 3.32 -1.94 2.22
CA GLN A 191 4.76 -1.87 1.94
C GLN A 191 5.03 -1.63 0.46
N THR A 192 6.15 -0.95 0.23
CA THR A 192 6.79 -0.80 -1.06
C THR A 192 7.80 -1.95 -1.21
N VAL A 193 8.37 -2.09 -2.40
CA VAL A 193 9.38 -3.11 -2.68
C VAL A 193 10.66 -2.89 -1.87
N ASN A 194 10.89 -1.65 -1.40
CA ASN A 194 12.07 -1.30 -0.62
C ASN A 194 12.23 -2.17 0.61
N LYS A 195 13.46 -2.65 0.83
CA LYS A 195 13.85 -3.25 2.10
C LYS A 195 14.41 -2.14 3.01
N PRO A 196 13.76 -1.82 4.14
CA PRO A 196 14.29 -0.86 5.09
C PRO A 196 15.68 -1.27 5.57
N LYS A 197 16.63 -0.33 5.54
CA LYS A 197 17.95 -0.52 6.14
C LYS A 197 17.82 -0.51 7.66
N VAL A 198 18.54 -1.43 8.31
CA VAL A 198 18.64 -1.49 9.77
C VAL A 198 19.86 -0.66 10.19
N TYR A 199 19.64 0.20 11.19
CA TYR A 199 20.59 1.11 11.78
C TYR A 199 20.71 0.85 13.29
N ASN A 200 21.76 1.40 13.89
CA ASN A 200 22.02 1.28 15.32
C ASN A 200 21.08 2.13 16.20
N LYS A 201 20.31 3.06 15.60
CA LYS A 201 19.43 3.97 16.34
C LYS A 201 17.98 3.70 15.97
N ASP A 202 17.12 3.61 16.98
CA ASP A 202 15.70 3.31 16.81
C ASP A 202 14.98 4.36 15.95
N ASN A 203 15.34 5.64 16.10
CA ASN A 203 14.77 6.70 15.28
C ASN A 203 15.12 6.56 13.79
N ALA A 204 16.31 6.09 13.47
CA ALA A 204 16.73 5.84 12.09
C ALA A 204 16.01 4.62 11.51
N ASN A 205 15.78 3.58 12.32
CA ASN A 205 14.97 2.42 11.94
C ASN A 205 13.52 2.82 11.66
N ALA A 206 12.90 3.58 12.56
CA ALA A 206 11.54 4.09 12.38
C ALA A 206 11.41 4.92 11.10
N ASN A 207 12.38 5.79 10.80
CA ASN A 207 12.37 6.58 9.57
C ASN A 207 12.52 5.71 8.32
N ALA A 208 13.39 4.69 8.37
CA ALA A 208 13.57 3.76 7.26
C ALA A 208 12.27 2.99 6.96
N GLU A 209 11.59 2.48 7.99
CA GLU A 209 10.31 1.80 7.85
C GLU A 209 9.18 2.73 7.38
N LEU A 210 9.10 3.96 7.88
CA LEU A 210 8.09 4.91 7.40
C LEU A 210 8.28 5.18 5.90
N SER A 211 9.53 5.29 5.45
CA SER A 211 9.86 5.54 4.04
C SER A 211 9.67 4.34 3.12
N SER A 212 9.48 3.13 3.65
CA SER A 212 9.18 1.93 2.86
C SER A 212 7.68 1.67 2.71
N ARG A 213 6.81 2.55 3.22
CA ARG A 213 5.35 2.35 3.20
C ARG A 213 4.67 3.29 2.21
N LEU A 214 3.87 2.71 1.33
CA LEU A 214 3.14 3.39 0.26
C LEU A 214 2.22 4.52 0.77
N PRO A 215 1.41 4.36 1.83
CA PRO A 215 0.55 5.45 2.33
C PRO A 215 1.34 6.73 2.66
N TYR A 216 2.50 6.58 3.29
CA TYR A 216 3.35 7.70 3.67
C TYR A 216 4.12 8.27 2.47
N MET A 217 4.59 7.41 1.56
CA MET A 217 5.21 7.84 0.31
C MET A 217 4.26 8.64 -0.58
N LEU A 218 2.98 8.24 -0.64
CA LEU A 218 1.94 8.98 -1.36
C LEU A 218 1.66 10.35 -0.70
N ALA A 219 1.56 10.40 0.63
CA ALA A 219 1.38 11.65 1.36
C ALA A 219 2.56 12.61 1.14
N ALA A 220 3.80 12.13 1.31
CA ALA A 220 5.01 12.90 1.08
C ALA A 220 5.10 13.42 -0.37
N SER A 221 4.75 12.58 -1.33
CA SER A 221 4.71 12.93 -2.76
C SER A 221 3.75 14.09 -3.04
N ARG A 222 2.56 14.06 -2.42
CA ARG A 222 1.57 15.13 -2.57
C ARG A 222 2.05 16.46 -1.98
N PHE A 223 2.74 16.45 -0.84
CA PHE A 223 3.37 17.65 -0.29
C PHE A 223 4.47 18.19 -1.22
N ALA A 224 5.28 17.31 -1.82
CA ALA A 224 6.29 17.72 -2.80
C ALA A 224 5.64 18.41 -4.02
N HIS A 225 4.51 17.90 -4.51
CA HIS A 225 3.75 18.53 -5.60
C HIS A 225 3.24 19.92 -5.20
N TYR A 226 2.66 20.06 -4.02
CA TYR A 226 2.19 21.37 -3.54
C TYR A 226 3.32 22.37 -3.41
N ILE A 227 4.43 22.01 -2.74
CA ILE A 227 5.58 22.90 -2.56
C ILE A 227 6.13 23.35 -3.91
N LYS A 228 6.22 22.42 -4.88
CA LYS A 228 6.68 22.75 -6.23
C LYS A 228 5.81 23.83 -6.90
N VAL A 229 4.48 23.73 -6.78
CA VAL A 229 3.55 24.68 -7.39
C VAL A 229 3.55 26.01 -6.65
N ILE A 230 3.36 26.01 -5.32
CA ILE A 230 3.28 27.25 -4.53
C ILE A 230 4.57 28.06 -4.62
N MET A 231 5.74 27.41 -4.59
CA MET A 231 7.01 28.12 -4.63
C MET A 231 7.38 28.57 -6.04
N ARG A 232 6.95 27.84 -7.09
CA ARG A 232 7.13 28.29 -8.47
C ARG A 232 6.46 29.65 -8.70
N ASP A 233 5.25 29.82 -8.17
CA ASP A 233 4.48 31.05 -8.35
C ASP A 233 5.06 32.24 -7.53
N LYS A 234 5.94 31.95 -6.55
CA LYS A 234 6.68 32.98 -5.77
C LYS A 234 8.01 33.39 -6.42
N ILE A 235 8.50 32.68 -7.44
CA ILE A 235 9.76 33.01 -8.12
C ILE A 235 9.64 34.41 -8.73
N GLY A 236 10.62 35.28 -8.44
CA GLY A 236 10.65 36.67 -8.91
C GLY A 236 10.03 37.69 -7.95
N SER A 237 9.41 37.25 -6.85
CA SER A 237 8.94 38.16 -5.78
C SER A 237 10.06 38.49 -4.79
N PHE A 238 9.96 39.65 -4.14
CA PHE A 238 10.90 40.10 -3.10
C PHE A 238 10.66 39.32 -1.80
N GLN A 239 11.27 38.14 -1.68
CA GLN A 239 11.17 37.28 -0.51
C GLN A 239 12.53 37.16 0.16
N THR A 240 12.54 37.16 1.50
CA THR A 240 13.72 36.83 2.29
C THR A 240 13.63 35.39 2.77
N ARG A 241 14.75 34.79 3.20
CA ARG A 241 14.79 33.46 3.84
C ARG A 241 13.71 33.31 4.91
N GLY A 242 13.61 34.26 5.83
CA GLY A 242 12.65 34.23 6.94
C GLY A 242 11.19 34.38 6.48
N THR A 243 10.93 35.14 5.42
CA THR A 243 9.59 35.25 4.83
C THR A 243 9.15 33.94 4.19
N VAL A 244 10.05 33.28 3.43
CA VAL A 244 9.77 31.96 2.82
C VAL A 244 9.53 30.91 3.89
N GLU A 245 10.38 30.88 4.93
CA GLU A 245 10.23 29.95 6.06
C GLU A 245 8.90 30.12 6.77
N THR A 246 8.53 31.36 7.10
CA THR A 246 7.25 31.68 7.75
C THR A 246 6.08 31.25 6.87
N TYR A 247 6.12 31.59 5.58
CA TYR A 247 5.06 31.25 4.62
C TYR A 247 4.85 29.73 4.52
N LEU A 248 5.93 28.95 4.37
CA LEU A 248 5.84 27.50 4.25
C LEU A 248 5.39 26.83 5.56
N ASN A 249 5.82 27.32 6.72
CA ASN A 249 5.37 26.80 8.01
C ASN A 249 3.90 27.15 8.31
N THR A 250 3.44 28.35 7.95
CA THR A 250 2.01 28.70 8.05
C THR A 250 1.18 27.80 7.13
N TRP A 251 1.58 27.65 5.87
CA TRP A 251 0.87 26.80 4.92
C TRP A 251 0.81 25.33 5.35
N ILE A 252 1.92 24.74 5.81
CA ILE A 252 1.93 23.32 6.17
C ILE A 252 1.11 23.05 7.45
N SER A 253 0.95 24.06 8.31
CA SER A 253 0.19 23.95 9.57
C SER A 253 -1.30 23.67 9.34
N ASP A 254 -1.86 24.10 8.19
CA ASP A 254 -3.25 23.83 7.80
C ASP A 254 -3.53 22.33 7.60
N TYR A 255 -2.50 21.50 7.48
CA TYR A 255 -2.60 20.04 7.30
C TYR A 255 -2.21 19.23 8.54
N VAL A 256 -1.96 19.90 9.68
CA VAL A 256 -1.56 19.27 10.93
C VAL A 256 -2.77 19.10 11.86
N CYS A 257 -3.04 17.87 12.29
CA CYS A 257 -4.02 17.59 13.34
C CYS A 257 -3.33 17.45 14.70
N LEU A 258 -3.47 18.48 15.54
CA LEU A 258 -2.90 18.50 16.90
C LEU A 258 -3.63 17.57 17.89
N ASN A 259 -4.87 17.17 17.58
CA ASN A 259 -5.63 16.27 18.43
C ASN A 259 -5.32 14.80 18.10
N ASP A 260 -4.49 14.16 18.94
CA ASP A 260 -4.14 12.75 18.80
C ASP A 260 -5.34 11.80 18.98
N SER A 261 -6.41 12.23 19.66
CA SER A 261 -7.65 11.47 19.83
C SER A 261 -8.67 11.71 18.71
N ALA A 262 -8.30 12.45 17.66
CA ALA A 262 -9.20 12.69 16.55
C ALA A 262 -9.63 11.39 15.85
N PRO A 263 -10.88 11.30 15.35
CA PRO A 263 -11.35 10.17 14.57
C PRO A 263 -10.52 9.94 13.30
N GLN A 264 -10.60 8.72 12.78
CA GLN A 264 -9.86 8.32 11.58
C GLN A 264 -10.15 9.22 10.37
N GLU A 265 -11.40 9.62 10.15
CA GLU A 265 -11.76 10.53 9.06
C GLU A 265 -11.04 11.89 9.18
N THR A 266 -10.98 12.46 10.39
CA THR A 266 -10.28 13.74 10.60
C THR A 266 -8.79 13.60 10.34
N LYS A 267 -8.17 12.53 10.84
CA LYS A 267 -6.75 12.20 10.58
C LYS A 267 -6.45 11.88 9.11
N ALA A 268 -7.45 11.41 8.36
CA ALA A 268 -7.31 11.19 6.93
C ALA A 268 -7.36 12.49 6.14
N ARG A 269 -8.16 13.48 6.57
CA ARG A 269 -8.23 14.83 5.98
C ARG A 269 -7.02 15.70 6.33
N LEU A 270 -6.46 15.51 7.54
CA LEU A 270 -5.28 16.19 8.05
C LEU A 270 -4.18 15.14 8.30
N PRO A 271 -3.36 14.81 7.29
CA PRO A 271 -2.51 13.62 7.32
C PRO A 271 -1.31 13.70 8.27
N LEU A 272 -0.99 14.90 8.80
CA LEU A 272 0.19 15.14 9.61
C LEU A 272 -0.16 15.28 11.09
N GLY A 273 0.59 14.60 11.95
CA GLY A 273 0.58 14.90 13.39
C GLY A 273 1.52 16.05 13.76
N ASN A 274 2.58 16.28 12.97
CA ASN A 274 3.49 17.41 13.14
C ASN A 274 4.23 17.71 11.82
N ALA A 275 4.64 18.96 11.62
CA ALA A 275 5.40 19.39 10.45
C ALA A 275 6.31 20.57 10.78
N ARG A 276 7.45 20.67 10.09
CA ARG A 276 8.38 21.81 10.17
C ARG A 276 9.10 21.99 8.84
N VAL A 277 9.27 23.23 8.40
CA VAL A 277 10.09 23.57 7.23
C VAL A 277 11.23 24.47 7.64
N ASP A 278 12.47 24.02 7.41
CA ASP A 278 13.68 24.80 7.70
C ASP A 278 14.22 25.38 6.39
N VAL A 279 14.43 26.70 6.32
CA VAL A 279 14.92 27.37 5.11
C VAL A 279 16.28 28.03 5.36
N THR A 280 17.25 27.70 4.51
CA THR A 280 18.61 28.23 4.55
C THR A 280 18.98 28.95 3.25
N ASP A 281 19.83 29.97 3.36
CA ASP A 281 20.43 30.64 2.19
C ASP A 281 21.49 29.74 1.56
N VAL A 282 21.59 29.74 0.22
CA VAL A 282 22.67 29.07 -0.48
C VAL A 282 23.88 30.01 -0.62
N PRO A 283 25.03 29.72 0.03
CA PRO A 283 26.19 30.59 -0.04
C PRO A 283 26.63 30.87 -1.48
N GLY A 284 26.90 32.14 -1.79
CA GLY A 284 27.34 32.58 -3.11
C GLY A 284 26.22 32.70 -4.16
N LYS A 285 24.94 32.47 -3.80
CA LYS A 285 23.80 32.60 -4.71
C LYS A 285 22.67 33.44 -4.09
N PRO A 286 22.69 34.77 -4.24
CA PRO A 286 21.63 35.64 -3.73
C PRO A 286 20.26 35.27 -4.28
N GLY A 287 19.24 35.22 -3.42
CA GLY A 287 17.87 34.86 -3.80
C GLY A 287 17.64 33.36 -4.03
N VAL A 288 18.64 32.51 -3.78
CA VAL A 288 18.50 31.05 -3.84
C VAL A 288 18.47 30.49 -2.43
N TYR A 289 17.40 29.75 -2.14
CA TYR A 289 17.15 29.13 -0.84
C TYR A 289 17.10 27.62 -0.95
N GLN A 290 17.49 26.93 0.10
CA GLN A 290 17.29 25.50 0.29
C GLN A 290 16.28 25.28 1.42
N ALA A 291 15.25 24.47 1.16
CA ALA A 291 14.25 24.10 2.16
C ALA A 291 14.37 22.62 2.51
N ILE A 292 14.35 22.30 3.81
CA ILE A 292 14.24 20.92 4.32
C ILE A 292 12.88 20.80 5.01
N VAL A 293 12.06 19.89 4.51
CA VAL A 293 10.67 19.70 4.96
C VAL A 293 10.59 18.44 5.81
N PHE A 294 10.32 18.61 7.09
CA PHE A 294 10.09 17.52 8.04
C PHE A 294 8.58 17.32 8.18
N ILE A 295 8.09 16.13 7.84
CA ILE A 295 6.70 15.74 8.00
C ILE A 295 6.61 14.49 8.87
N ARG A 296 5.74 14.52 9.88
CA ARG A 296 5.42 13.37 10.71
C ARG A 296 3.96 12.97 10.46
N PRO A 297 3.69 11.89 9.72
CA PRO A 297 2.33 11.43 9.48
C PRO A 297 1.72 10.84 10.75
N HIS A 298 0.39 10.68 10.76
CA HIS A 298 -0.26 9.84 11.76
C HIS A 298 0.13 8.38 11.56
N PHE A 299 0.53 7.71 12.64
CA PHE A 299 0.88 6.30 12.59
C PHE A 299 -0.38 5.44 12.49
N GLN A 300 -0.37 4.51 11.54
CA GLN A 300 -1.36 3.45 11.43
C GLN A 300 -0.89 2.22 12.22
N MET A 301 -1.84 1.50 12.83
CA MET A 301 -1.55 0.29 13.58
C MET A 301 -1.04 -0.82 12.64
N GLU A 302 0.08 -1.44 12.99
CA GLU A 302 0.71 -2.49 12.17
C GLU A 302 0.56 -3.87 12.82
N GLU A 303 0.95 -3.99 14.08
CA GLU A 303 1.01 -5.26 14.79
C GLU A 303 0.65 -5.04 16.27
N LEU A 304 -0.03 -6.02 16.86
CA LEU A 304 -0.34 -6.07 18.28
C LEU A 304 -0.05 -7.48 18.79
N THR A 305 0.99 -7.62 19.62
CA THR A 305 1.29 -8.88 20.31
C THR A 305 0.69 -8.84 21.71
N ALA A 306 -0.35 -9.64 21.93
CA ALA A 306 -1.02 -9.74 23.22
C ALA A 306 -0.60 -11.02 23.96
N SER A 307 -0.23 -10.89 25.23
CA SER A 307 -0.06 -12.02 26.14
C SER A 307 -1.17 -12.01 27.20
N ILE A 308 -2.01 -13.04 27.22
CA ILE A 308 -3.05 -13.18 28.24
C ILE A 308 -2.45 -13.96 29.41
N ARG A 309 -2.49 -13.38 30.61
CA ARG A 309 -2.00 -14.02 31.84
C ARG A 309 -3.16 -14.19 32.81
N LEU A 310 -3.42 -15.43 33.20
CA LEU A 310 -4.36 -15.72 34.28
C LEU A 310 -3.65 -15.51 35.62
N VAL A 311 -4.19 -14.61 36.43
CA VAL A 311 -3.64 -14.24 37.74
C VAL A 311 -4.75 -14.28 38.78
N ALA A 312 -4.45 -14.76 39.98
CA ALA A 312 -5.40 -14.79 41.09
C ALA A 312 -5.65 -13.38 41.66
N GLU A 313 -4.63 -12.51 41.59
CA GLU A 313 -4.71 -11.09 41.94
C GLU A 313 -4.07 -10.29 40.81
N LEU A 314 -4.72 -9.20 40.39
CA LEU A 314 -4.23 -8.37 39.29
C LEU A 314 -2.91 -7.70 39.73
N PRO A 315 -1.79 -7.93 39.01
CA PRO A 315 -0.55 -7.23 39.31
C PRO A 315 -0.74 -5.73 39.09
N PRO A 316 0.08 -4.88 39.73
CA PRO A 316 0.05 -3.45 39.47
C PRO A 316 0.24 -3.17 37.97
N PRO A 317 -0.36 -2.09 37.42
CA PRO A 317 -0.23 -1.74 36.01
C PRO A 317 1.23 -1.70 35.59
N ALA A 318 1.55 -2.30 34.44
CA ALA A 318 2.87 -2.12 33.85
C ALA A 318 3.10 -0.63 33.56
N ALA A 319 4.25 -0.10 34.00
CA ALA A 319 4.67 1.28 33.78
C ALA A 319 5.07 1.53 32.31
#